data_AF-A0A2V3JC75-F1
#
_entry.id   AF-A0A2V3JC75-F1
#
_cell.length_a   1.000
_cell.length_b   1.000
_cell.length_c   1.000
_cell.angle_alpha   90.00
_cell.angle_beta   90.00
_cell.angle_gamma   90.00
#
_symmetry.space_group_name_H-M   'P 1'
#
loop_
_entity.id
_entity.type
_entity.pdbx_description
1 polymer ?
#
loop_
_entity_poly.entity_id
_entity_poly.type
_entity_poly.pdbx_seq_one_letter_code
_entity_poly.pdbx_strand_id
1 'polypeptide(L)'
;MGIETRVIMISPDSNVTPAQIKSKILSILSDPDSNRDIKVKETCYGALLEGEAADLKRIMEEVREMDRNGIYSKPRGFPVGDPRICRATRRGGPRPGFHQLELENSLLPKVRRALDKIEGE
;
A
#
# COMPACT_ATOMS: atom_id res chain seq x y z
N MET A 1 -21.00 1.21 -2.27
CA MET A 1 -19.67 0.56 -2.33
C MET A 1 -19.05 0.97 -3.65
N GLY A 2 -17.78 1.39 -3.65
CA GLY A 2 -17.18 2.15 -4.73
C GLY A 2 -15.73 1.74 -4.94
N ILE A 3 -15.25 1.91 -6.18
CA ILE A 3 -13.86 1.64 -6.52
C ILE A 3 -12.97 2.68 -5.83
N GLU A 4 -11.94 2.21 -5.13
CA GLU A 4 -10.94 3.06 -4.53
C GLU A 4 -9.54 2.66 -5.01
N THR A 5 -8.59 3.58 -4.87
CA THR A 5 -7.16 3.27 -5.01
C THR A 5 -6.46 3.57 -3.70
N ARG A 6 -5.63 2.64 -3.23
CA ARG A 6 -4.83 2.81 -2.01
C ARG A 6 -3.35 2.66 -2.31
N VAL A 7 -2.55 3.35 -1.53
CA VAL A 7 -1.12 3.07 -1.39
C VAL A 7 -0.89 2.35 -0.06
N ILE A 8 -0.22 1.21 -0.14
CA ILE A 8 0.35 0.49 0.98
C ILE A 8 1.79 0.96 1.14
N MET A 9 2.12 1.36 2.35
CA MET A 9 3.47 1.79 2.74
C MET A 9 3.98 0.89 3.84
N ILE A 10 5.25 0.51 3.73
CA ILE A 10 5.97 -0.26 4.71
C ILE A 10 6.93 0.69 5.43
N SER A 11 6.96 0.61 6.75
CA SER A 11 7.94 1.36 7.54
C SER A 11 9.37 1.00 7.10
N PRO A 12 10.28 1.97 6.92
CA PRO A 12 11.68 1.73 6.57
C PRO A 12 12.43 0.77 7.49
N ASP A 13 12.00 0.64 8.74
CA ASP A 13 12.57 -0.26 9.75
C ASP A 13 11.86 -1.62 9.84
N SER A 14 10.95 -1.92 8.90
CA SER A 14 10.33 -3.24 8.79
C SER A 14 11.26 -4.24 8.09
N ASN A 15 11.17 -5.50 8.49
CA ASN A 15 11.80 -6.61 7.78
C ASN A 15 10.98 -7.09 6.57
N VAL A 16 9.75 -6.57 6.39
CA VAL A 16 8.88 -6.91 5.27
C VAL A 16 9.28 -6.08 4.06
N THR A 17 9.43 -6.74 2.92
CA THR A 17 9.77 -6.10 1.65
C THR A 17 8.53 -5.84 0.78
N PRO A 18 8.58 -4.86 -0.15
CA PRO A 18 7.51 -4.64 -1.13
C PRO A 18 7.16 -5.89 -1.95
N ALA A 19 8.17 -6.70 -2.30
CA ALA A 19 7.98 -7.96 -3.01
C ALA A 19 7.20 -8.98 -2.16
N GLN A 20 7.49 -9.09 -0.86
CA GLN A 20 6.73 -9.96 0.05
C GLN A 20 5.29 -9.50 0.20
N ILE A 21 5.03 -8.19 0.32
CA ILE A 21 3.66 -7.63 0.32
C ILE A 21 2.92 -8.02 -0.96
N LYS A 22 3.53 -7.78 -2.13
CA LYS A 22 2.91 -8.13 -3.42
C LYS A 22 2.60 -9.63 -3.50
N SER A 23 3.54 -10.49 -3.13
CA SER A 23 3.34 -11.94 -3.13
C SER A 23 2.21 -12.37 -2.19
N LYS A 24 2.13 -11.79 -0.98
CA LYS A 24 1.02 -12.03 -0.06
C LYS A 24 -0.31 -11.63 -0.67
N ILE A 25 -0.41 -10.43 -1.25
CA ILE A 25 -1.63 -9.93 -1.86
C ILE A 25 -2.06 -10.84 -3.02
N LEU A 26 -1.14 -11.21 -3.91
CA LEU A 26 -1.44 -12.13 -5.01
C LEU A 26 -1.90 -13.50 -4.48
N SER A 27 -1.31 -14.00 -3.40
CA SER A 27 -1.76 -15.23 -2.75
C SER A 27 -3.19 -15.13 -2.20
N ILE A 28 -3.61 -13.97 -1.67
CA ILE A 28 -4.98 -13.74 -1.20
C ILE A 28 -5.96 -13.72 -2.38
N LEU A 29 -5.54 -13.17 -3.53
CA LEU A 29 -6.36 -13.07 -4.75
C LEU A 29 -6.43 -14.37 -5.57
N SER A 30 -5.50 -15.30 -5.36
CA SER A 30 -5.47 -16.59 -6.06
C SER A 30 -6.52 -17.59 -5.54
N ASP A 31 -7.27 -17.24 -4.50
CA ASP A 31 -8.37 -18.07 -4.01
C ASP A 31 -9.45 -18.18 -5.12
N PRO A 32 -9.75 -19.39 -5.63
CA PRO A 32 -10.68 -19.59 -6.75
C PRO A 32 -12.11 -19.10 -6.47
N ASP A 33 -12.50 -18.94 -5.21
CA ASP A 33 -13.80 -18.37 -4.83
C ASP A 33 -13.76 -16.81 -4.79
N SER A 34 -12.59 -16.20 -4.96
CA SER A 34 -12.40 -14.75 -4.96
C SER A 34 -12.38 -14.19 -6.39
N ASN A 35 -13.55 -13.99 -6.98
CA ASN A 35 -13.67 -13.28 -8.27
C ASN A 35 -13.52 -11.75 -8.07
N ARG A 36 -12.35 -11.31 -7.60
CA ARG A 36 -12.04 -9.91 -7.28
C ARG A 36 -11.17 -9.30 -8.38
N ASP A 37 -11.71 -8.34 -9.12
CA ASP A 37 -10.94 -7.53 -10.07
C ASP A 37 -10.12 -6.47 -9.31
N ILE A 38 -8.96 -6.87 -8.80
CA ILE A 38 -8.05 -6.01 -8.05
C ILE A 38 -6.73 -5.84 -8.79
N LYS A 39 -6.40 -4.60 -9.14
CA LYS A 39 -5.12 -4.26 -9.75
C LYS A 39 -4.07 -4.07 -8.66
N VAL A 40 -2.95 -4.75 -8.81
CA VAL A 40 -1.80 -4.68 -7.89
C VAL A 40 -0.58 -4.16 -8.62
N LYS A 41 0.09 -3.15 -8.05
CA LYS A 41 1.37 -2.64 -8.57
C LYS A 41 2.38 -2.43 -7.46
N GLU A 42 3.52 -3.09 -7.57
CA GLU A 42 4.65 -2.89 -6.65
C GLU A 42 5.24 -1.48 -6.76
N THR A 43 5.75 -0.97 -5.64
CA THR A 43 6.45 0.31 -5.55
C THR A 43 7.65 0.18 -4.60
N CYS A 44 8.55 1.16 -4.61
CA CYS A 44 9.69 1.21 -3.68
C CYS A 44 9.27 1.32 -2.20
N TYR A 45 8.02 1.69 -1.91
CA TYR A 45 7.51 1.86 -0.55
C TYR A 45 6.58 0.72 -0.10
N GLY A 46 6.18 -0.19 -1.00
CA GLY A 46 5.10 -1.15 -0.77
C GLY A 46 4.34 -1.44 -2.05
N ALA A 47 3.03 -1.25 -2.08
CA ALA A 47 2.19 -1.56 -3.24
C ALA A 47 1.06 -0.55 -3.46
N LEU A 48 0.57 -0.43 -4.68
CA LEU A 48 -0.70 0.22 -5.00
C LEU A 48 -1.75 -0.86 -5.25
N LEU A 49 -2.95 -0.62 -4.73
CA LEU A 49 -4.13 -1.44 -4.96
C LEU A 49 -5.26 -0.59 -5.51
N GLU A 50 -5.99 -1.11 -6.48
CA GLU A 50 -7.23 -0.53 -6.99
C GLU A 50 -8.28 -1.61 -7.15
N GLY A 51 -9.47 -1.36 -6.63
CA GLY A 51 -10.58 -2.31 -6.62
C GLY A 51 -11.70 -1.85 -5.70
N GLU A 52 -12.58 -2.76 -5.34
CA GLU A 52 -13.69 -2.50 -4.41
C GLU A 52 -13.17 -2.24 -2.99
N ALA A 53 -13.66 -1.18 -2.33
CA ALA A 53 -13.14 -0.71 -1.05
C ALA A 53 -13.23 -1.73 0.11
N ALA A 54 -14.29 -2.54 0.16
CA ALA A 54 -14.44 -3.60 1.15
C ALA A 54 -13.42 -4.72 0.92
N ASP A 55 -13.15 -5.09 -0.33
CA ASP A 55 -12.11 -6.06 -0.64
C ASP A 55 -10.72 -5.54 -0.31
N LEU A 56 -10.43 -4.28 -0.64
CA LEU A 56 -9.16 -3.66 -0.27
C LEU A 56 -8.99 -3.60 1.26
N LYS A 57 -10.05 -3.27 2.00
CA LYS A 57 -10.02 -3.27 3.47
C LYS A 57 -9.66 -4.65 4.03
N ARG A 58 -10.27 -5.72 3.52
CA ARG A 58 -9.95 -7.10 3.92
C ARG A 58 -8.49 -7.47 3.64
N ILE A 59 -8.00 -7.16 2.43
CA ILE A 59 -6.60 -7.38 2.07
C ILE A 59 -5.68 -6.61 3.02
N MET A 60 -6.03 -5.38 3.39
CA MET A 60 -5.22 -4.58 4.32
C MET A 60 -5.15 -5.21 5.72
N GLU A 61 -6.25 -5.76 6.22
CA GLU A 61 -6.29 -6.46 7.51
C GLU A 61 -5.35 -7.68 7.47
N GLU A 62 -5.44 -8.52 6.43
CA GLU A 62 -4.59 -9.71 6.30
C GLU A 62 -3.11 -9.39 6.07
N VAL A 63 -2.80 -8.36 5.28
CA VAL A 63 -1.42 -7.96 5.00
C VAL A 63 -0.76 -7.35 6.23
N ARG A 64 -1.52 -6.64 7.08
CA ARG A 64 -0.99 -6.07 8.33
C ARG A 64 -0.48 -7.13 9.30
N GLU A 65 -1.01 -8.35 9.27
CA GLU A 65 -0.50 -9.45 10.11
C GLU A 65 0.97 -9.80 9.82
N MET A 66 1.51 -9.40 8.66
CA MET A 66 2.95 -9.57 8.38
C MET A 66 3.85 -8.66 9.23
N ASP A 67 3.36 -7.47 9.58
CA ASP A 67 4.01 -6.51 10.47
C ASP A 67 2.97 -5.49 10.95
N ARG A 68 2.34 -5.81 12.09
CA ARG A 68 1.12 -5.14 12.60
C ARG A 68 1.23 -3.62 12.65
N ASN A 69 2.35 -3.13 13.19
CA ASN A 69 2.64 -1.70 13.36
C ASN A 69 3.64 -1.17 12.31
N GLY A 70 4.09 -2.01 11.37
CA GLY A 70 4.98 -1.63 10.28
C GLY A 70 4.29 -1.38 8.94
N ILE A 71 3.02 -1.76 8.79
CA ILE A 71 2.29 -1.66 7.50
C ILE A 71 1.12 -0.67 7.57
N TYR A 72 1.19 0.32 6.68
CA TYR A 72 0.28 1.45 6.63
C TYR A 72 -0.47 1.49 5.30
N SER A 73 -1.63 2.15 5.27
CA SER A 73 -2.28 2.48 4.01
C SER A 73 -2.98 3.82 4.06
N LYS A 74 -3.08 4.47 2.91
CA LYS A 74 -3.91 5.66 2.72
C LYS A 74 -4.59 5.64 1.35
N PRO A 75 -5.78 6.26 1.21
CA PRO A 75 -6.43 6.42 -0.07
C PRO A 75 -5.61 7.33 -0.99
N ARG A 76 -5.81 7.16 -2.29
CA ARG A 76 -5.14 7.88 -3.37
C ARG A 76 -6.19 8.29 -4.41
N GLY A 77 -6.12 9.55 -4.85
CA GLY A 77 -7.10 10.12 -5.80
C GLY A 77 -6.90 9.74 -7.28
N PHE A 78 -5.96 8.86 -7.61
CA PHE A 78 -5.67 8.48 -8.99
C PHE A 78 -5.62 6.96 -9.13
N PRO A 79 -6.08 6.41 -10.27
CA PRO A 79 -5.92 5.01 -10.63
C PRO A 79 -4.46 4.53 -10.69
N VAL A 80 -4.28 3.23 -10.56
CA VAL A 80 -3.00 2.56 -10.79
C VAL A 80 -2.60 2.73 -12.25
N GLY A 81 -1.42 3.30 -12.48
CA GLY A 81 -0.90 3.50 -13.84
C GLY A 81 -1.49 4.69 -14.60
N ASP A 82 -2.26 5.56 -13.93
CA ASP A 82 -2.88 6.72 -14.57
C ASP A 82 -1.88 7.56 -15.40
N PRO A 83 -2.14 7.75 -16.71
CA PRO A 83 -1.20 8.40 -17.63
C PRO A 83 -0.97 9.88 -17.32
N ARG A 84 -1.88 10.54 -16.60
CA ARG A 84 -1.77 11.96 -16.21
C ARG A 84 -0.65 12.21 -15.21
N ILE A 85 -0.26 11.18 -14.45
CA ILE A 85 0.71 11.27 -13.36
C ILE A 85 1.86 10.27 -13.47
N CYS A 86 1.73 9.26 -14.33
CA CYS A 86 2.76 8.25 -14.51
C CYS A 86 4.04 8.89 -15.08
N ARG A 87 5.18 8.68 -14.42
CA ARG A 87 6.47 9.24 -14.85
C ARG A 87 6.88 8.73 -16.24
N ALA A 88 6.49 7.50 -16.60
CA ALA A 88 6.80 6.91 -17.89
C ALA A 88 6.10 7.65 -19.04
N THR A 89 4.80 7.94 -18.90
CA THR A 89 4.03 8.67 -19.92
C THR A 89 4.40 10.15 -19.98
N ARG A 90 4.77 10.74 -18.84
CA ARG A 90 5.22 12.14 -18.75
C ARG A 90 6.68 12.36 -19.15
N ARG A 91 7.41 11.32 -19.58
CA ARG A 91 8.83 11.37 -19.95
C ARG A 91 9.74 11.93 -18.84
N GLY A 92 9.37 11.74 -17.57
CA GLY A 92 10.04 12.36 -16.42
C GLY A 92 9.15 13.37 -15.68
N GLY A 93 9.77 14.13 -14.77
CA GLY A 93 9.08 15.16 -13.97
C GLY A 93 8.63 14.71 -12.56
N PRO A 94 8.19 15.67 -11.72
CA PRO A 94 7.72 15.42 -10.36
C PRO A 94 6.47 14.53 -10.37
N ARG A 95 6.35 13.62 -9.41
CA ARG A 95 5.19 12.73 -9.25
C ARG A 95 4.03 13.50 -8.58
N PRO A 96 2.99 13.93 -9.32
CA PRO A 96 1.87 14.64 -8.72
C PRO A 96 1.13 13.72 -7.77
N GLY A 97 0.70 14.25 -6.61
CA GLY A 97 -0.01 13.47 -5.59
C GLY A 97 0.87 12.68 -4.62
N PHE A 98 2.20 12.81 -4.70
CA PHE A 98 3.15 12.19 -3.76
C PHE A 98 4.17 13.19 -3.19
N HIS A 99 3.81 14.49 -3.14
CA HIS A 99 4.73 15.57 -2.77
C HIS A 99 5.40 15.39 -1.39
N GLN A 100 4.77 14.65 -0.48
CA GLN A 100 5.27 14.41 0.88
C GLN A 100 5.51 12.92 1.16
N LEU A 101 5.39 12.03 0.16
CA LEU A 101 5.43 10.58 0.41
C LEU A 101 6.76 10.13 1.04
N GLU A 102 7.87 10.71 0.58
CA GLU A 102 9.19 10.40 1.13
C GLU A 102 9.34 10.85 2.59
N LEU A 103 8.88 12.07 2.90
CA LEU A 103 8.89 12.58 4.27
C LEU A 103 7.98 11.73 5.17
N GLU A 104 6.74 11.48 4.75
CA GLU A 104 5.81 10.61 5.47
C GLU A 104 6.42 9.23 5.74
N ASN A 105 7.05 8.62 4.74
CA ASN A 105 7.71 7.32 4.86
C ASN A 105 8.83 7.35 5.90
N SER A 106 9.65 8.41 5.91
CA SER A 106 10.73 8.58 6.90
C SER A 106 10.24 8.74 8.34
N LEU A 107 8.97 9.13 8.53
CA LEU A 107 8.36 9.30 9.84
C LEU A 107 7.71 8.01 10.37
N LEU A 108 7.38 7.04 9.51
CA LEU A 108 6.75 5.77 9.90
C LEU A 108 7.46 5.01 11.03
N PRO A 109 8.81 4.98 11.14
CA PRO A 109 9.48 4.34 12.26
C PRO A 109 9.11 4.94 13.63
N LYS A 110 8.83 6.25 13.67
CA LYS A 110 8.38 6.92 14.92
C LYS A 110 6.95 6.54 15.25
N VAL A 111 6.08 6.46 14.24
CA VAL A 111 4.67 6.05 14.40
C VAL A 111 4.62 4.61 14.90
N ARG A 112 5.37 3.70 14.28
CA ARG A 112 5.49 2.30 14.70
C ARG A 112 5.87 2.18 16.16
N ARG A 113 6.97 2.82 16.58
CA ARG A 113 7.43 2.79 17.98
C ARG A 113 6.40 3.35 18.96
N ALA A 114 5.58 4.32 18.54
CA ALA A 114 4.51 4.85 19.39
C ALA A 114 3.37 3.84 19.52
N LEU A 115 2.97 3.18 18.43
CA LEU A 115 1.95 2.13 18.45
C LEU A 115 2.40 0.91 19.25
N ASP A 116 3.64 0.45 19.08
CA ASP A 116 4.21 -0.67 19.84
C ASP A 116 4.18 -0.40 21.35
N LYS A 117 4.40 0.86 21.77
CA LYS A 117 4.30 1.25 23.18
C LYS A 117 2.87 1.22 23.70
N ILE A 118 1.90 1.70 22.90
CA ILE A 118 0.49 1.73 23.28
C ILE A 118 -0.08 0.30 23.38
N GLU A 119 0.36 -0.61 22.51
CA GLU A 119 -0.13 -2.01 22.50
C GLU A 119 0.62 -2.93 23.48
N GLY A 120 1.81 -2.54 23.92
CA GLY A 120 2.61 -3.27 24.91
C GLY A 120 2.35 -2.87 26.37
N GLU A 121 1.55 -1.82 26.60
CA GLU A 121 0.93 -1.46 27.89
C GLU A 121 -0.38 -2.23 28.11
#